data_AF-A0A1Y1M9E6-F1
#
_entry.id   AF-A0A1Y1M9E6-F1
#
_cell.length_a   1.000
_cell.length_b   1.000
_cell.length_c   1.000
_cell.angle_alpha   90.00
_cell.angle_beta   90.00
_cell.angle_gamma   90.00
#
_symmetry.space_group_name_H-M   'P 1'
#
loop_
_entity.id
_entity.type
_entity.pdbx_description
1 polymer ?
#
loop_
_entity_poly.entity_id
_entity_poly.type
_entity_poly.pdbx_seq_one_letter_code
_entity_poly.pdbx_strand_id
1 'polypeptide(L)'
;DMGTLTVVFSQSDGLQAMLPGDREWSFIPPRAGHAVVNVGDSLRFLSNGVLASSLHRVVPPPDSKGQDKFSVIYFLRPEFDAKFTTHDGKQMNSVEWHNQKYALFREASLDAKQHGAMLTGRNEYLGSTDQ
;
A
#
# COMPACT_ATOMS: atom_id res chain seq x y z
N ASP A 1 0.80 -2.04 -0.25
CA ASP A 1 0.61 -3.45 0.14
C ASP A 1 1.71 -4.35 -0.37
N MET A 2 2.00 -5.45 0.32
CA MET A 2 3.11 -6.36 -0.03
C MET A 2 2.82 -7.28 -1.23
N GLY A 3 1.56 -7.65 -1.45
CA GLY A 3 1.13 -8.64 -2.46
C GLY A 3 1.10 -8.11 -3.89
N THR A 4 0.34 -8.79 -4.76
CA THR A 4 0.14 -8.36 -6.16
C THR A 4 -1.02 -7.38 -6.29
N LEU A 5 -2.19 -7.76 -5.80
CA LEU A 5 -3.40 -6.95 -5.81
C LEU A 5 -4.05 -6.98 -4.44
N THR A 6 -4.64 -5.87 -4.04
CA THR A 6 -5.55 -5.80 -2.90
C THR A 6 -6.90 -5.33 -3.38
N VAL A 7 -7.95 -6.09 -3.08
CA VAL A 7 -9.33 -5.77 -3.45
C VAL A 7 -10.09 -5.36 -2.19
N VAL A 8 -10.55 -4.11 -2.18
CA VAL A 8 -11.23 -3.48 -1.05
C VAL A 8 -12.71 -3.34 -1.36
N PHE A 9 -13.53 -3.97 -0.53
CA PHE A 9 -14.98 -3.82 -0.51
C PHE A 9 -15.36 -2.97 0.69
N SER A 10 -15.91 -1.78 0.45
CA SER A 10 -16.32 -0.83 1.49
C SER A 10 -17.58 -0.10 1.02
N GLN A 11 -18.51 0.11 1.94
CA GLN A 11 -19.68 0.97 1.71
C GLN A 11 -19.52 2.35 2.34
N SER A 12 -18.57 2.51 3.27
CA SER A 12 -18.29 3.78 3.93
C SER A 12 -17.03 4.43 3.36
N ASP A 13 -16.99 5.75 3.44
CA ASP A 13 -15.84 6.59 3.11
C ASP A 13 -14.63 6.35 4.02
N GLY A 14 -13.52 7.03 3.72
CA GLY A 14 -12.33 7.10 4.56
C GLY A 14 -11.08 6.50 3.92
N LEU A 15 -11.21 5.79 2.80
CA LEU A 15 -10.04 5.40 2.01
C LEU A 15 -9.47 6.65 1.30
N GLN A 16 -8.18 6.88 1.47
CA GLN A 16 -7.42 7.84 0.69
C GLN A 16 -6.32 7.14 -0.09
N ALA A 17 -6.03 7.63 -1.29
CA ALA A 17 -4.89 7.23 -2.08
C ALA A 17 -4.17 8.45 -2.64
N MET A 18 -2.86 8.32 -2.83
CA MET A 18 -2.07 9.31 -3.55
C MET A 18 -1.99 8.89 -5.01
N LEU A 19 -2.66 9.64 -5.88
CA LEU A 19 -2.77 9.30 -7.30
C LEU A 19 -1.42 9.45 -8.02
N PRO A 20 -1.20 8.77 -9.16
CA PRO A 20 0.03 8.92 -9.93
C PRO A 20 0.29 10.38 -10.32
N GLY A 21 1.47 10.89 -9.96
CA GLY A 21 1.86 12.28 -10.21
C GLY A 21 1.51 13.26 -9.08
N ASP A 22 0.61 12.87 -8.17
CA ASP A 22 0.17 13.74 -7.08
C ASP A 22 1.08 13.64 -5.85
N ARG A 23 1.06 14.72 -5.07
CA ARG A 23 1.68 14.81 -3.73
C ARG A 23 0.65 14.88 -2.61
N GLU A 24 -0.61 15.03 -2.96
CA GLU A 24 -1.73 15.17 -2.04
C GLU A 24 -2.56 13.89 -1.98
N TRP A 25 -3.25 13.70 -0.86
CA TRP A 25 -4.16 12.57 -0.69
C TRP A 25 -5.54 12.88 -1.25
N SER A 26 -6.06 11.95 -2.06
CA SER A 26 -7.42 12.01 -2.58
C SER A 26 -8.30 10.97 -1.91
N PHE A 27 -9.49 11.37 -1.46
CA PHE A 27 -10.51 10.41 -1.02
C PHE A 27 -11.01 9.58 -2.19
N ILE A 28 -11.13 8.28 -1.97
CA ILE A 28 -11.68 7.33 -2.94
C ILE A 28 -13.10 6.97 -2.49
N PRO A 29 -14.15 7.54 -3.14
CA PRO A 29 -15.52 7.31 -2.71
C PRO A 29 -15.94 5.87 -2.98
N PRO A 30 -16.67 5.22 -2.06
CA PRO A 30 -17.26 3.91 -2.31
C PRO A 30 -18.28 4.03 -3.44
N ARG A 31 -18.29 3.04 -4.33
CA ARG A 31 -19.25 2.96 -5.43
C ARG A 31 -20.04 1.66 -5.31
N ALA A 32 -21.37 1.76 -5.29
CA ALA A 32 -22.23 0.59 -5.20
C ALA A 32 -21.92 -0.42 -6.32
N GLY A 33 -21.79 -1.69 -5.97
CA GLY A 33 -21.44 -2.76 -6.91
C GLY A 33 -19.99 -2.77 -7.40
N HIS A 34 -19.10 -1.95 -6.83
CA HIS A 34 -17.70 -1.87 -7.23
C HIS A 34 -16.77 -2.17 -6.04
N ALA A 35 -15.57 -2.63 -6.38
CA ALA A 35 -14.45 -2.72 -5.45
C ALA A 35 -13.36 -1.74 -5.87
N VAL A 36 -12.56 -1.28 -4.90
CA VAL A 36 -11.30 -0.59 -5.18
C VAL A 36 -10.20 -1.63 -5.30
N VAL A 37 -9.40 -1.56 -6.37
CA VAL A 37 -8.30 -2.49 -6.61
C VAL A 37 -6.98 -1.73 -6.56
N ASN A 38 -6.15 -2.06 -5.58
CA ASN A 38 -4.82 -1.51 -5.41
C ASN A 38 -3.77 -2.46 -5.99
N VAL A 39 -2.80 -1.90 -6.71
CA VAL A 39 -1.56 -2.60 -7.06
C VAL A 39 -0.67 -2.67 -5.81
N GLY A 40 -0.09 -3.84 -5.54
CA GLY A 40 0.89 -4.05 -4.48
C GLY A 40 2.32 -4.16 -5.00
N ASP A 41 3.26 -4.24 -4.05
CA ASP A 41 4.71 -4.23 -4.32
C ASP A 41 5.15 -5.39 -5.21
N SER A 42 4.59 -6.59 -4.99
CA SER A 42 4.97 -7.76 -5.78
C SER A 42 4.60 -7.58 -7.26
N LEU A 43 3.44 -6.99 -7.57
CA LEU A 43 3.03 -6.74 -8.95
C LEU A 43 3.84 -5.60 -9.59
N ARG A 44 4.22 -4.58 -8.80
CA ARG A 44 5.21 -3.58 -9.24
C ARG A 44 6.51 -4.25 -9.67
N PHE A 45 7.04 -5.18 -8.86
CA PHE A 45 8.30 -5.86 -9.20
C PHE A 45 8.16 -6.80 -10.39
N LEU A 46 7.10 -7.62 -10.42
CA LEU A 46 6.82 -8.54 -11.52
C LEU A 46 6.58 -7.83 -12.86
N SER A 47 6.07 -6.59 -12.83
CA SER A 47 5.90 -5.75 -14.01
C SER A 47 7.13 -4.90 -14.34
N ASN A 48 8.27 -5.13 -13.68
CA ASN A 48 9.50 -4.35 -13.83
C ASN A 48 9.26 -2.82 -13.68
N GLY A 49 8.37 -2.45 -12.78
CA GLY A 49 8.04 -1.04 -12.49
C GLY A 49 7.07 -0.38 -13.46
N VAL A 50 6.52 -1.09 -14.46
CA VAL A 50 5.46 -0.55 -15.32
C VAL A 50 4.22 -0.18 -14.51
N LEU A 51 3.90 -0.97 -13.48
CA LEU A 51 2.84 -0.66 -12.51
C LEU A 51 3.45 -0.14 -11.22
N ALA A 52 2.82 0.90 -10.65
CA ALA A 52 3.21 1.45 -9.35
C ALA A 52 2.38 0.86 -8.22
N SER A 53 3.03 0.53 -7.09
CA SER A 53 2.33 0.12 -5.85
C SER A 53 1.52 1.31 -5.32
N SER A 54 0.25 1.07 -5.00
CA SER A 54 -0.68 2.10 -4.54
C SER A 54 -0.31 2.55 -3.13
N LEU A 55 0.00 3.84 -2.99
CA LEU A 55 0.13 4.50 -1.70
C LEU A 55 -1.27 4.91 -1.23
N HIS A 56 -1.73 4.28 -0.15
CA HIS A 56 -3.08 4.49 0.38
C HIS A 56 -3.07 4.47 1.91
N ARG A 57 -4.07 5.13 2.51
CA ARG A 57 -4.29 5.19 3.95
C ARG A 57 -5.78 5.21 4.25
N VAL A 58 -6.14 4.97 5.51
CA VAL A 58 -7.51 5.15 6.00
C VAL A 58 -7.51 6.30 7.01
N VAL A 59 -8.36 7.30 6.76
CA VAL A 59 -8.54 8.45 7.64
C VAL A 59 -10.04 8.70 7.81
N PRO A 60 -10.55 8.95 9.03
CA PRO A 60 -11.94 9.34 9.23
C PRO A 60 -12.27 10.61 8.41
N PRO A 61 -13.35 10.60 7.60
CA PRO A 61 -13.87 11.83 6.99
C PRO A 61 -14.26 12.86 8.07
N PRO A 62 -14.24 14.18 7.76
CA PRO A 62 -14.57 15.24 8.73
C PRO A 62 -15.90 15.02 9.47
N ASP A 63 -16.93 14.51 8.78
CA ASP A 63 -18.29 14.36 9.31
C ASP A 63 -18.58 12.94 9.87
N SER A 64 -17.57 12.07 10.01
CA SER A 64 -17.76 10.66 10.41
C SER A 64 -17.52 10.41 11.91
N LYS A 65 -17.49 11.44 12.75
CA LYS A 65 -17.17 11.28 14.17
C LYS A 65 -18.18 10.35 14.86
N GLY A 66 -17.67 9.31 15.51
CA GLY A 66 -18.50 8.31 16.21
C GLY A 66 -19.16 7.27 15.31
N GLN A 67 -18.80 7.23 14.01
CA GLN A 67 -19.29 6.21 13.08
C GLN A 67 -18.24 5.11 12.88
N ASP A 68 -18.70 3.86 12.87
CA ASP A 68 -17.85 2.72 12.54
C ASP A 68 -17.72 2.56 11.02
N LYS A 69 -16.51 2.21 10.59
CA LYS A 69 -16.22 1.84 9.21
C LYS A 69 -15.90 0.36 9.15
N PHE A 70 -16.67 -0.38 8.34
CA PHE A 70 -16.37 -1.78 8.01
C PHE A 70 -15.91 -1.89 6.56
N SER A 71 -14.90 -2.73 6.33
CA SER A 71 -14.45 -3.10 4.99
C SER A 71 -13.95 -4.53 4.96
N VAL A 72 -14.22 -5.23 3.87
CA VAL A 72 -13.62 -6.53 3.57
C VAL A 72 -12.47 -6.31 2.62
N ILE A 73 -11.30 -6.84 2.95
CA ILE A 73 -10.09 -6.65 2.16
C ILE A 73 -9.55 -8.03 1.78
N TYR A 74 -9.45 -8.28 0.47
CA TYR A 74 -8.84 -9.49 -0.07
C TYR A 74 -7.44 -9.20 -0.59
N PHE A 75 -6.45 -9.92 -0.08
CA PHE A 75 -5.05 -9.79 -0.49
C PHE A 75 -4.66 -10.92 -1.43
N LEU A 76 -4.44 -10.61 -2.70
CA LEU A 76 -3.83 -11.52 -3.66
C LEU A 76 -2.32 -11.45 -3.52
N ARG A 77 -1.66 -12.60 -3.44
CA ARG A 77 -0.21 -12.72 -3.22
C ARG A 77 0.39 -13.68 -4.23
N PRO A 78 1.66 -13.48 -4.63
CA PRO A 78 2.39 -14.53 -5.35
C PRO A 78 2.59 -15.75 -4.46
N GLU A 79 2.84 -16.90 -5.11
CA GLU A 79 3.39 -18.09 -4.44
C GLU A 79 4.66 -17.73 -3.65
N PHE A 80 4.93 -18.48 -2.59
CA PHE A 80 6.00 -18.14 -1.63
C PHE A 80 7.38 -18.04 -2.27
N ASP A 81 7.66 -18.87 -3.27
CA ASP A 81 8.94 -18.97 -3.97
C ASP A 81 9.02 -18.11 -5.23
N ALA A 82 7.95 -17.39 -5.59
CA ALA A 82 7.95 -16.48 -6.73
C ALA A 82 9.05 -15.43 -6.56
N LYS A 83 9.93 -15.35 -7.57
CA LYS A 83 11.12 -14.48 -7.56
C LYS A 83 10.88 -13.21 -8.34
N PHE A 84 11.42 -12.11 -7.85
CA PHE A 84 11.39 -10.82 -8.52
C PHE A 84 12.60 -9.96 -8.12
N THR A 85 12.88 -8.97 -8.97
CA THR A 85 13.90 -7.97 -8.69
C THR A 85 13.24 -6.77 -8.01
N THR A 86 13.70 -6.43 -6.81
CA THR A 86 13.19 -5.30 -6.03
C THR A 86 13.67 -3.96 -6.60
N HIS A 87 13.13 -2.87 -6.06
CA HIS A 87 13.47 -1.50 -6.48
C HIS A 87 14.96 -1.14 -6.36
N ASP A 88 15.72 -1.81 -5.49
CA ASP A 88 17.17 -1.64 -5.28
C ASP A 88 18.01 -2.69 -6.05
N GLY A 89 17.40 -3.44 -6.97
CA GLY A 89 18.09 -4.40 -7.82
C GLY A 89 18.39 -5.75 -7.16
N LYS A 90 17.94 -5.99 -5.92
CA LYS A 90 18.13 -7.27 -5.25
C LYS A 90 17.13 -8.30 -5.77
N GLN A 91 17.60 -9.53 -5.89
CA GLN A 91 16.71 -10.66 -6.15
C GLN A 91 16.18 -11.17 -4.82
N MET A 92 14.86 -11.30 -4.72
CA MET A 92 14.17 -11.82 -3.54
C MET A 92 13.00 -12.69 -3.98
N ASN A 93 12.57 -13.60 -3.12
CA ASN A 93 11.28 -14.27 -3.25
C ASN A 93 10.17 -13.55 -2.47
N SER A 94 8.93 -13.95 -2.74
CA SER A 94 7.71 -13.40 -2.11
C SER A 94 7.76 -13.44 -0.58
N VAL A 95 8.22 -14.54 0.02
CA VAL A 95 8.26 -14.67 1.49
C VAL A 95 9.36 -13.81 2.13
N GLU A 96 10.54 -13.70 1.50
CA GLU A 96 11.62 -12.83 1.96
C GLU A 96 11.20 -11.36 1.97
N TRP A 97 10.58 -10.90 0.87
CA TRP A 97 10.04 -9.55 0.78
C TRP A 97 8.97 -9.29 1.86
N HIS A 98 8.04 -10.24 2.03
CA HIS A 98 7.00 -10.14 3.04
C HIS A 98 7.58 -10.02 4.45
N ASN A 99 8.52 -10.90 4.81
CA ASN A 99 9.13 -10.92 6.14
C ASN A 99 9.93 -9.64 6.42
N GLN A 100 10.72 -9.18 5.46
CA GLN A 100 11.50 -7.96 5.61
C GLN A 100 10.60 -6.74 5.79
N LYS A 101 9.54 -6.60 4.97
CA LYS A 101 8.59 -5.49 5.10
C LYS A 101 7.78 -5.59 6.40
N TYR A 102 7.44 -6.80 6.81
CA TYR A 102 6.73 -7.04 8.06
C TYR A 102 7.56 -6.69 9.30
N ALA A 103 8.87 -6.94 9.28
CA ALA A 103 9.78 -6.56 10.35
C ALA A 103 9.78 -5.05 10.60
N LEU A 104 9.71 -4.22 9.55
CA LEU A 104 9.64 -2.76 9.68
C LEU A 104 8.40 -2.30 10.44
N PHE A 105 7.25 -2.97 10.28
CA PHE A 105 6.04 -2.63 11.05
C PHE A 105 6.17 -2.91 12.56
N ARG A 106 7.22 -3.62 12.97
CA ARG A 106 7.51 -3.94 14.38
C ARG A 106 8.65 -3.11 14.95
N GLU A 107 9.27 -2.23 14.16
CA GLU A 107 10.33 -1.37 14.66
C GLU A 107 9.78 -0.29 15.58
N ALA A 108 10.53 0.03 16.64
CA ALA A 108 10.16 1.04 17.62
C ALA A 108 10.21 2.47 17.06
N SER A 109 11.03 2.69 16.03
CA SER A 109 11.21 3.98 15.37
C SER A 109 11.49 3.77 13.88
N LEU A 110 10.86 4.57 13.02
CA LEU A 110 11.07 4.54 11.58
C LEU A 110 11.91 5.74 11.14
N ASP A 111 12.97 5.51 10.38
CA ASP A 111 13.73 6.56 9.71
C ASP A 111 13.33 6.68 8.24
N ALA A 112 13.05 7.89 7.77
CA ALA A 112 12.55 8.11 6.41
C ALA A 112 13.60 7.78 5.33
N LYS A 113 14.88 8.06 5.60
CA LYS A 113 15.97 7.80 4.65
C LYS A 113 16.22 6.30 4.51
N GLN A 114 16.14 5.57 5.62
CA GLN A 114 16.39 4.14 5.67
C GLN A 114 15.17 3.31 5.23
N HIS A 115 13.95 3.71 5.63
CA HIS A 115 12.75 2.87 5.50
C HIS A 115 11.74 3.37 4.46
N GLY A 116 11.82 4.62 4.01
CA GLY A 116 10.81 5.22 3.14
C GLY A 116 10.57 4.42 1.86
N ALA A 117 11.64 4.05 1.14
CA ALA A 117 11.54 3.30 -0.11
C ALA A 117 10.82 1.96 0.06
N MET A 118 11.03 1.30 1.20
CA MET A 118 10.42 0.02 1.50
C MET A 118 8.96 0.15 1.93
N LEU A 119 8.63 1.17 2.72
CA LEU A 119 7.28 1.39 3.24
C LEU A 119 6.35 1.96 2.17
N THR A 120 6.78 3.00 1.47
CA THR A 120 5.95 3.83 0.59
C THR A 120 6.31 3.73 -0.89
N GLY A 121 7.41 3.04 -1.22
CA GLY A 121 7.95 3.03 -2.59
C GLY A 121 8.67 4.32 -2.98
N ARG A 122 8.81 5.28 -2.04
CA ARG A 122 9.43 6.61 -2.26
C ARG A 122 10.55 6.83 -1.25
N ASN A 123 11.70 7.29 -1.72
CA ASN A 123 12.82 7.63 -0.84
C ASN A 123 12.44 8.79 0.08
N GLU A 124 12.93 8.75 1.33
CA GLU A 124 12.78 9.84 2.30
C GLU A 124 11.32 10.20 2.66
N TYR A 125 10.40 9.27 2.44
CA TYR A 125 8.97 9.50 2.65
C TYR A 125 8.31 8.35 3.41
N LEU A 126 7.78 8.64 4.61
CA LEU A 126 7.13 7.65 5.49
C LEU A 126 5.60 7.59 5.35
N GLY A 127 5.00 8.38 4.46
CA GLY A 127 3.55 8.38 4.28
C GLY A 127 2.81 9.42 5.11
N SER A 128 3.51 10.32 5.81
CA SER A 128 2.87 11.51 6.37
C SER A 128 2.74 12.58 5.29
N THR A 129 1.57 13.17 5.20
CA THR A 129 1.44 14.58 4.85
C THR A 129 0.63 15.13 6.00
N ASP A 130 1.19 16.09 6.73
CA ASP A 130 0.57 16.64 7.93
C ASP A 130 -0.92 16.99 7.68
N GLN A 131 -1.76 16.71 8.67
CA GLN A 131 -3.10 17.31 8.79
C GLN A 131 -3.03 18.40 9.85
#